data_AF-A0A089QKY5-F1
#
_entry.id   AF-A0A089QKY5-F1
#
_cell.length_a   1.000
_cell.length_b   1.000
_cell.length_c   1.000
_cell.angle_alpha   90.00
_cell.angle_beta   90.00
_cell.angle_gamma   90.00
#
_symmetry.space_group_name_H-M   'P 1'
#
loop_
_entity.id
_entity.type
_entity.pdbx_description
1 polymer ?
#
loop_
_entity_poly.entity_id
_entity_poly.type
_entity_poly.pdbx_seq_one_letter_code
_entity_poly.pdbx_strand_id
1 'polypeptide(L)'
;MSSIKRTSNLEDLASKDNFKPENTYDTVKSEGKTEKRRTRKDKRYSSMRLKTGTRKEFDAYKLATKLKYDDDGLVRLMDFWKANAKMSQRKRFDMYLMGAEEEDED
;
A
#
# COMPACT_ATOMS: atom_id res chain seq x y z
N MET A 1 -54.32 13.73 38.57
CA MET A 1 -52.96 14.22 38.25
C MET A 1 -52.54 13.66 36.90
N SER A 2 -51.91 14.52 36.10
CA SER A 2 -51.23 14.28 34.81
C SER A 2 -52.04 13.85 33.58
N SER A 3 -52.41 14.90 32.84
CA SER A 3 -52.68 14.91 31.39
C SER A 3 -51.38 14.66 30.63
N ILE A 4 -51.34 13.65 29.74
CA ILE A 4 -50.26 13.48 28.77
C ILE A 4 -50.75 14.02 27.43
N LYS A 5 -50.35 15.26 27.12
CA LYS A 5 -50.43 15.81 25.77
C LYS A 5 -49.00 15.91 25.24
N ARG A 6 -48.66 15.08 24.26
CA ARG A 6 -47.53 15.33 23.36
C ARG A 6 -48.05 15.27 21.93
N THR A 7 -48.47 16.42 21.43
CA THR A 7 -48.64 16.64 20.00
C THR A 7 -47.26 16.90 19.41
N SER A 8 -46.91 16.05 18.46
CA SER A 8 -45.76 16.15 17.57
C SER A 8 -45.91 17.29 16.57
N ASN A 9 -44.76 17.77 16.10
CA ASN A 9 -44.52 18.32 14.75
C ASN A 9 -45.19 19.65 14.44
N LEU A 10 -44.70 20.49 13.54
CA LEU A 10 -43.48 20.67 12.76
C LEU A 10 -43.86 21.93 11.97
N GLU A 11 -42.90 22.81 11.70
CA GLU A 11 -43.09 23.96 10.81
C GLU A 11 -43.95 25.08 11.41
N ASP A 12 -43.33 26.22 11.70
CA ASP A 12 -43.64 27.38 10.88
C ASP A 12 -42.73 28.58 11.20
N LEU A 13 -42.20 29.12 10.10
CA LEU A 13 -41.91 30.53 9.88
C LEU A 13 -40.68 31.09 10.63
N ALA A 14 -39.50 30.98 10.02
CA ALA A 14 -39.00 31.99 9.10
C ALA A 14 -38.92 33.38 9.73
N SER A 15 -37.74 33.72 10.25
CA SER A 15 -37.29 35.10 10.29
C SER A 15 -35.85 35.16 9.76
N LYS A 16 -35.78 35.78 8.59
CA LYS A 16 -34.61 36.11 7.80
C LYS A 16 -33.66 36.94 8.65
N ASP A 17 -32.37 36.65 8.59
CA ASP A 17 -31.36 37.71 8.62
C ASP A 17 -30.02 37.26 8.02
N ASN A 18 -29.76 37.83 6.84
CA ASN A 18 -28.46 38.27 6.31
C ASN A 18 -27.24 37.34 6.41
N PHE A 19 -27.01 36.53 5.37
CA PHE A 19 -25.65 36.05 5.07
C PHE A 19 -25.27 36.38 3.62
N LYS A 20 -24.36 37.34 3.44
CA LYS A 20 -23.78 37.73 2.16
C LYS A 20 -22.78 36.66 1.70
N PRO A 21 -22.81 36.20 0.45
CA PRO A 21 -21.83 35.22 -0.04
C PRO A 21 -20.62 35.96 -0.62
N GLU A 22 -19.66 36.32 0.21
CA GLU A 22 -18.36 36.83 -0.28
C GLU A 22 -17.22 36.01 0.32
N ASN A 23 -16.39 35.48 -0.59
CA ASN A 23 -15.09 34.82 -0.38
C ASN A 23 -15.11 33.33 0.05
N THR A 24 -15.40 32.44 -0.90
CA THR A 24 -15.08 30.99 -0.80
C THR A 24 -13.98 30.54 -1.78
N TYR A 25 -13.23 31.47 -2.37
CA TYR A 25 -12.00 31.17 -3.09
C TYR A 25 -10.81 31.79 -2.37
N ASP A 26 -10.15 30.98 -1.55
CA ASP A 26 -8.69 30.87 -1.45
C ASP A 26 -8.36 29.85 -0.35
N THR A 27 -8.65 28.58 -0.61
CA THR A 27 -8.01 27.51 0.15
C THR A 27 -6.56 27.41 -0.34
N VAL A 28 -5.67 28.07 0.40
CA VAL A 28 -4.22 27.96 0.25
C VAL A 28 -3.86 26.48 0.19
N LYS A 29 -3.35 26.02 -0.97
CA LYS A 29 -2.72 24.71 -1.12
C LYS A 29 -1.60 24.63 -0.10
N SER A 30 -1.85 23.94 1.02
CA SER A 30 -0.79 23.62 1.97
C SER A 30 0.15 22.62 1.30
N GLU A 31 1.26 23.14 0.81
CA GLU A 31 2.38 22.34 0.34
C GLU A 31 2.83 21.45 1.50
N GLY A 32 2.49 20.16 1.42
CA GLY A 32 2.98 19.14 2.34
C GLY A 32 4.49 19.05 2.22
N LYS A 33 5.22 19.81 3.04
CA LYS A 33 6.67 19.68 3.20
C LYS A 33 6.94 18.33 3.84
N THR A 34 7.10 17.30 3.02
CA THR A 34 7.49 15.96 3.48
C THR A 34 8.81 16.06 4.24
N GLU A 35 8.71 15.70 5.51
CA GLU A 35 9.75 15.81 6.51
C GLU A 35 11.01 15.03 6.14
N LYS A 36 12.16 15.57 6.58
CA LYS A 36 13.52 15.15 6.25
C LYS A 36 13.70 13.63 6.28
N ARG A 37 14.18 13.09 5.14
CA ARG A 37 14.55 11.69 4.94
C ARG A 37 15.44 11.19 6.09
N ARG A 38 14.91 10.29 6.93
CA ARG A 38 15.74 9.44 7.80
C ARG A 38 16.72 8.66 6.93
N THR A 39 18.02 8.78 7.20
CA THR A 39 19.05 7.97 6.57
C THR A 39 18.80 6.50 6.95
N ARG A 40 18.30 5.71 6.00
CA ARG A 40 18.18 4.25 6.16
C ARG A 40 19.60 3.69 6.23
N LYS A 41 20.02 3.25 7.42
CA LYS A 41 21.31 2.59 7.67
C LYS A 41 21.45 1.27 6.90
N ASP A 42 20.34 0.64 6.56
CA ASP A 42 20.31 -0.56 5.71
C ASP A 42 19.82 -0.17 4.31
N LYS A 43 20.76 0.18 3.43
CA LYS A 43 20.45 0.30 2.00
C LYS A 43 20.19 -1.11 1.47
N ARG A 44 18.93 -1.57 1.51
CA ARG A 44 18.49 -2.69 0.68
C ARG A 44 18.37 -2.14 -0.75
N TYR A 45 19.30 -2.53 -1.61
CA TYR A 45 19.47 -1.95 -2.94
C TYR A 45 18.43 -2.42 -3.97
N SER A 46 17.71 -3.50 -3.71
CA SER A 46 16.63 -3.96 -4.59
C SER A 46 15.26 -3.61 -4.00
N SER A 47 14.55 -2.68 -4.65
CA SER A 47 13.13 -2.47 -4.40
C SER A 47 12.34 -2.88 -5.63
N MET A 48 11.67 -4.02 -5.57
CA MET A 48 10.76 -4.44 -6.64
C MET A 48 9.32 -4.04 -6.31
N ARG A 49 8.68 -3.31 -7.22
CA ARG A 49 7.28 -2.90 -7.06
C ARG A 49 6.37 -3.98 -7.61
N LEU A 50 5.55 -4.57 -6.74
CA LEU A 50 4.50 -5.49 -7.14
C LEU A 50 3.22 -4.72 -7.50
N LYS A 51 2.46 -5.24 -8.47
CA LYS A 51 1.10 -4.76 -8.72
C LYS A 51 0.22 -5.01 -7.49
N THR A 52 -0.79 -4.17 -7.27
CA THR A 52 -1.62 -4.21 -6.06
C THR A 52 -2.25 -5.59 -5.80
N GLY A 53 -2.72 -6.29 -6.84
CA GLY A 53 -3.27 -7.64 -6.69
C GLY A 53 -2.21 -8.64 -6.22
N THR A 54 -1.09 -8.71 -6.94
CA THR A 54 0.06 -9.57 -6.60
C THR A 54 0.62 -9.26 -5.22
N ARG A 55 0.60 -7.99 -4.79
CA ARG A 55 1.05 -7.61 -3.44
C ARG A 55 0.15 -8.19 -2.36
N LYS A 56 -1.17 -8.13 -2.53
CA LYS A 56 -2.13 -8.70 -1.57
C LYS A 56 -1.96 -10.21 -1.44
N GLU A 57 -1.79 -10.91 -2.56
CA GLU A 57 -1.54 -12.36 -2.56
C GLU A 57 -0.22 -12.70 -1.86
N PHE A 58 0.82 -11.92 -2.13
CA PHE A 58 2.12 -12.10 -1.49
C PHE A 58 2.08 -11.83 0.03
N ASP A 59 1.39 -10.78 0.47
CA ASP A 59 1.22 -10.49 1.90
C ASP A 59 0.40 -11.58 2.60
N ALA A 60 -0.63 -12.13 1.94
CA ALA A 60 -1.38 -13.27 2.46
C ALA A 60 -0.51 -14.54 2.59
N TYR A 61 0.32 -14.81 1.57
CA TYR A 61 1.29 -15.90 1.61
C TYR A 61 2.27 -15.76 2.79
N LYS A 62 2.83 -14.56 2.99
CA LYS A 62 3.73 -14.29 4.11
C LYS A 62 3.04 -14.53 5.45
N LEU A 63 1.80 -14.08 5.60
CA LEU A 63 1.03 -14.28 6.82
C LEU A 63 0.81 -15.77 7.10
N ALA A 64 0.39 -16.54 6.09
CA ALA A 64 0.17 -17.98 6.20
C ALA A 64 1.45 -18.76 6.55
N THR A 65 2.59 -18.33 6.01
CA THR A 65 3.90 -18.97 6.22
C THR A 65 4.70 -18.39 7.39
N LYS A 66 4.11 -17.43 8.13
CA LYS A 66 4.72 -16.71 9.27
C LYS A 66 6.05 -16.03 8.92
N LEU A 67 6.15 -15.48 7.72
CA LEU A 67 7.34 -14.77 7.24
C LEU A 67 7.26 -13.28 7.55
N LYS A 68 8.35 -12.74 8.12
CA LYS A 68 8.45 -11.33 8.49
C LYS A 68 8.90 -10.47 7.31
N TYR A 69 9.90 -10.92 6.56
CA TYR A 69 10.51 -10.14 5.48
C TYR A 69 10.03 -10.60 4.11
N ASP A 70 9.99 -9.65 3.15
CA ASP A 70 9.61 -9.93 1.77
C ASP A 70 10.66 -10.81 1.08
N ASP A 71 11.94 -10.56 1.36
CA ASP A 71 13.04 -11.33 0.77
C ASP A 71 12.91 -12.83 1.10
N ASP A 72 12.62 -13.18 2.37
CA ASP A 72 12.41 -14.57 2.79
C ASP A 72 11.23 -15.23 2.05
N GLY A 73 10.16 -14.46 1.83
CA GLY A 73 8.99 -14.92 1.09
C GLY A 73 9.30 -15.16 -0.38
N LEU A 74 10.07 -14.26 -0.98
CA LEU A 74 10.48 -14.39 -2.37
C LEU A 74 11.40 -15.60 -2.57
N VAL A 75 12.41 -15.77 -1.69
CA VAL A 75 13.33 -16.92 -1.74
C VAL A 75 12.55 -18.24 -1.68
N ARG A 76 11.62 -18.39 -0.73
CA ARG A 76 10.81 -19.61 -0.62
C ARG A 76 9.94 -19.87 -1.85
N LEU A 77 9.37 -18.83 -2.46
CA LEU A 77 8.59 -18.99 -3.70
C LEU A 77 9.49 -19.39 -4.87
N MET A 78 10.71 -18.86 -4.94
CA MET A 78 11.68 -19.24 -5.95
C MET A 78 12.15 -20.69 -5.78
N ASP A 79 12.41 -21.13 -4.55
CA ASP A 79 12.75 -22.52 -4.23
C ASP A 79 11.61 -23.48 -4.61
N PHE A 80 10.37 -23.12 -4.25
CA PHE A 80 9.19 -23.88 -4.63
C PHE A 80 9.05 -23.97 -6.15
N TRP A 81 9.22 -22.85 -6.86
CA TRP A 81 9.18 -22.85 -8.31
C TRP A 81 10.27 -23.73 -8.91
N LYS A 82 11.52 -23.62 -8.44
CA LYS A 82 12.66 -24.40 -8.93
C LYS A 82 12.45 -25.91 -8.73
N ALA A 83 11.89 -26.31 -7.59
CA ALA A 83 11.55 -27.71 -7.31
C ALA A 83 10.50 -28.28 -8.28
N ASN A 84 9.55 -27.45 -8.71
CA ASN A 84 8.44 -27.86 -9.59
C ASN A 84 8.66 -27.56 -11.08
N ALA A 85 9.69 -26.80 -11.43
CA ALA A 85 9.97 -26.39 -12.80
C ALA A 85 10.49 -27.55 -13.66
N LYS A 86 10.19 -27.50 -14.98
CA LYS A 86 10.75 -28.46 -15.95
C LYS A 86 12.27 -28.30 -16.03
N MET A 87 12.97 -29.38 -16.35
CA MET A 87 14.44 -29.36 -16.42
C MET A 87 14.98 -28.30 -17.39
N SER A 88 14.32 -28.08 -18.53
CA SER A 88 14.69 -27.05 -19.49
C SER A 88 14.49 -25.62 -18.97
N GLN A 89 13.51 -25.39 -18.10
CA GLN A 89 13.28 -24.08 -17.47
C GLN A 89 14.32 -23.80 -16.40
N ARG A 90 14.63 -24.81 -15.56
CA ARG A 90 15.70 -24.74 -14.57
C ARG A 90 17.05 -24.46 -15.22
N LYS A 91 17.40 -25.21 -16.28
CA LYS A 91 18.66 -25.01 -17.00
C LYS A 91 18.80 -23.59 -17.56
N ARG A 92 17.71 -23.01 -18.09
CA ARG A 92 17.71 -21.61 -18.53
C ARG A 92 17.86 -20.64 -17.37
N PHE A 93 17.14 -20.88 -16.27
CA PHE A 93 17.22 -20.05 -15.08
C PHE A 93 18.64 -20.04 -14.49
N ASP A 94 19.26 -21.21 -14.34
CA ASP A 94 20.62 -21.34 -13.82
C ASP A 94 21.65 -20.67 -14.76
N MET A 95 21.47 -20.76 -16.08
CA MET A 95 22.31 -20.05 -17.06
C MET A 95 22.26 -18.53 -16.87
N TYR A 96 21.08 -17.95 -16.63
CA TYR A 96 20.95 -16.52 -16.34
C TYR A 96 21.54 -16.13 -14.99
N LEU A 97 21.52 -17.03 -14.02
CA LEU A 97 22.10 -16.77 -12.71
C LEU A 97 23.62 -16.72 -12.77
N MET A 98 24.25 -17.70 -13.44
CA MET A 98 25.71 -17.73 -13.61
C MET A 98 26.21 -16.53 -14.43
N GLY A 99 25.49 -16.14 -15.49
CA GLY A 99 25.85 -14.96 -16.28
C GLY A 99 25.71 -13.63 -15.53
N ALA A 100 24.90 -13.59 -14.46
CA ALA A 100 24.79 -12.40 -13.63
C ALA A 100 25.93 -12.27 -12.60
N GLU A 101 26.57 -13.38 -12.23
CA GLU A 101 27.73 -13.38 -11.31
C GLU A 101 29.02 -12.92 -12.00
N GLU A 102 29.15 -13.13 -13.32
CA GLU A 102 30.32 -12.71 -14.11
C GLU A 102 30.38 -11.18 -14.37
N GLU A 103 29.25 -10.47 -14.32
CA GLU A 103 29.19 -9.00 -14.56
C GLU A 103 29.60 -8.15 -13.35
N ASP A 104 29.74 -8.77 -12.16
CA ASP A 104 30.08 -8.07 -10.90
C ASP A 104 31.61 -8.10 -10.58
N GLU A 105 32.45 -8.64 -11.48
CA GLU A 105 33.92 -8.78 -11.30
C GLU A 105 34.81 -7.70 -11.98
N ASP A 106 34.24 -6.63 -12.55
CA ASP A 106 34.99 -5.53 -13.21
C ASP A 106 35.17 -4.24 -12.38
#